data_AF-A0A7W8EZC1-F1
#
_entry.id   AF-A0A7W8EZC1-F1
#
_cell.length_a   1.000
_cell.length_b   1.000
_cell.length_c   1.000
_cell.angle_alpha   90.00
_cell.angle_beta   90.00
_cell.angle_gamma   90.00
#
_symmetry.space_group_name_H-M   'P 1'
#
loop_
_entity.id
_entity.type
_entity.pdbx_description
1 polymer ?
#
loop_
_entity_poly.entity_id
_entity_poly.type
_entity_poly.pdbx_seq_one_letter_code
_entity_poly.pdbx_strand_id
1 'polypeptide(L)'
;MDIEVELENYLGEKRALIDAITREFRDGTPAKAIAVRVAGAFSRDQVTQYLSAVALHDSARKALQEADLAHAFDVRVTGIDAPREARIQVAADLAETPDYADLASRARAAFRDFHLTLDVTKDLPRGEDDRITDAFLDEMLLDGEPVRLVKATPRT
;
A
#
# COMPACT_ATOMS: atom_id res chain seq x y z
N MET A 1 -15.58 -36.33 -0.24
CA MET A 1 -14.93 -35.08 -0.66
C MET A 1 -14.92 -34.19 0.55
N ASP A 2 -13.74 -33.83 1.04
CA ASP A 2 -13.56 -33.08 2.27
C ASP A 2 -13.60 -31.58 1.95
N ILE A 3 -14.47 -30.84 2.64
CA ILE A 3 -14.67 -29.40 2.40
C ILE A 3 -13.40 -28.62 2.76
N GLU A 4 -12.63 -29.08 3.74
CA GLU A 4 -11.40 -28.41 4.16
C GLU A 4 -10.33 -28.47 3.06
N VAL A 5 -10.16 -29.64 2.44
CA VAL A 5 -9.22 -29.85 1.32
C VAL A 5 -9.61 -29.02 0.09
N GLU A 6 -10.90 -28.97 -0.25
CA GLU A 6 -11.38 -28.16 -1.37
C GLU A 6 -11.18 -26.66 -1.12
N LEU A 7 -11.36 -26.21 0.13
CA LEU A 7 -11.12 -24.82 0.52
C LEU A 7 -9.64 -24.45 0.41
N GLU A 8 -8.73 -25.32 0.88
CA GLU A 8 -7.28 -25.10 0.76
C GLU A 8 -6.84 -25.01 -0.70
N ASN A 9 -7.34 -25.91 -1.56
CA ASN A 9 -7.06 -25.88 -2.98
C ASN A 9 -7.53 -24.57 -3.62
N TYR A 10 -8.78 -24.17 -3.35
CA TYR A 10 -9.34 -22.92 -3.85
C TYR A 10 -8.52 -21.69 -3.40
N LEU A 11 -8.15 -21.62 -2.11
CA LEU A 11 -7.34 -20.52 -1.59
C LEU A 11 -5.93 -20.50 -2.19
N GLY A 12 -5.32 -21.68 -2.41
CA GLY A 12 -4.03 -21.84 -3.07
C GLY A 12 -4.05 -21.34 -4.52
N GLU A 13 -5.03 -21.78 -5.30
CA GLU A 13 -5.22 -21.33 -6.69
C GLU A 13 -5.49 -19.84 -6.78
N LYS A 14 -6.32 -19.31 -5.89
CA LYS A 14 -6.61 -17.88 -5.82
C LYS A 14 -5.36 -17.06 -5.54
N ARG A 15 -4.51 -17.50 -4.61
CA ARG A 15 -3.23 -16.84 -4.31
C ARG A 15 -2.30 -16.87 -5.53
N ALA A 16 -2.17 -18.02 -6.18
CA ALA A 16 -1.34 -18.16 -7.38
C ALA A 16 -1.81 -17.22 -8.52
N LEU A 17 -3.13 -17.05 -8.67
CA LEU A 17 -3.70 -16.12 -9.65
C LEU A 17 -3.37 -14.66 -9.32
N ILE A 18 -3.48 -14.25 -8.05
CA ILE A 18 -3.12 -12.89 -7.60
C ILE A 18 -1.63 -12.61 -7.82
N ASP A 19 -0.76 -13.58 -7.53
CA ASP A 19 0.68 -13.46 -7.76
C ASP A 19 1.00 -13.32 -9.26
N ALA A 20 0.32 -14.09 -10.12
CA ALA A 20 0.45 -14.00 -11.56
C ALA A 20 0.00 -12.64 -12.11
N ILE A 21 -1.16 -12.14 -11.67
CA ILE A 21 -1.68 -10.79 -11.98
C ILE A 21 -0.66 -9.72 -11.60
N THR A 22 -0.09 -9.81 -10.40
CA THR A 22 0.87 -8.82 -9.87
C THR A 22 2.17 -8.83 -10.67
N ARG A 23 2.69 -10.01 -11.00
CA ARG A 23 3.89 -10.15 -11.84
C ARG A 23 3.67 -9.57 -13.23
N GLU A 24 2.58 -9.94 -13.89
CA GLU A 24 2.27 -9.46 -15.25
C GLU A 24 2.12 -7.93 -15.30
N PHE A 25 1.58 -7.33 -14.23
CA PHE A 25 1.52 -5.88 -14.08
C PHE A 25 2.90 -5.25 -13.93
N ARG A 26 3.79 -5.83 -13.10
CA ARG A 26 5.18 -5.36 -12.91
C ARG A 26 6.02 -5.52 -14.18
N ASP A 27 5.71 -6.49 -15.02
CA ASP A 27 6.32 -6.68 -16.34
C ASP A 27 5.85 -5.64 -17.37
N GLY A 28 4.96 -4.71 -16.98
CA GLY A 28 4.55 -3.55 -17.77
C GLY A 28 3.18 -3.68 -18.43
N THR A 29 2.44 -4.76 -18.18
CA THR A 29 1.10 -4.92 -18.77
C THR A 29 0.10 -3.93 -18.13
N PRO A 30 -0.67 -3.16 -18.92
CA PRO A 30 -1.63 -2.21 -18.36
C PRO A 30 -2.70 -2.88 -17.50
N ALA A 31 -3.02 -2.30 -16.34
CA ALA A 31 -4.01 -2.83 -15.41
C ALA A 31 -5.38 -3.12 -16.05
N LYS A 32 -5.81 -2.28 -17.01
CA LYS A 32 -7.06 -2.50 -17.77
C LYS A 32 -7.02 -3.76 -18.62
N ALA A 33 -5.88 -4.08 -19.23
CA ALA A 33 -5.72 -5.28 -20.05
C ALA A 33 -5.78 -6.54 -19.17
N ILE A 34 -5.10 -6.51 -18.02
CA ILE A 34 -5.15 -7.60 -17.04
C ILE A 34 -6.57 -7.80 -16.52
N ALA A 35 -7.26 -6.72 -16.15
CA ALA A 35 -8.63 -6.75 -15.64
C ALA A 35 -9.62 -7.39 -16.63
N VAL A 36 -9.42 -7.22 -17.94
CA VAL A 36 -10.24 -7.89 -18.96
C VAL A 36 -9.97 -9.40 -18.98
N ARG A 37 -8.71 -9.83 -18.85
CA ARG A 37 -8.32 -11.25 -18.88
C ARG A 37 -8.85 -12.03 -17.69
N VAL A 38 -8.83 -11.43 -16.50
CA VAL A 38 -9.21 -12.10 -15.24
C VAL A 38 -10.65 -11.80 -14.80
N ALA A 39 -11.46 -11.22 -15.70
CA ALA A 39 -12.84 -10.82 -15.42
C ALA A 39 -13.77 -11.97 -14.98
N GLY A 40 -13.40 -13.22 -15.29
CA GLY A 40 -14.14 -14.41 -14.84
C GLY A 40 -13.91 -14.77 -13.36
N ALA A 41 -12.80 -14.28 -12.76
CA ALA A 41 -12.45 -14.55 -11.37
C ALA A 41 -12.66 -13.33 -10.46
N PHE A 42 -12.42 -12.13 -10.99
CA PHE A 42 -12.54 -10.87 -10.25
C PHE A 42 -13.27 -9.81 -11.08
N SER A 43 -13.96 -8.89 -10.40
CA SER A 43 -14.48 -7.71 -11.08
C SER A 43 -13.34 -6.80 -11.56
N ARG A 44 -13.55 -6.16 -12.72
CA ARG A 44 -12.54 -5.28 -13.35
C ARG A 44 -12.10 -4.14 -12.43
N ASP A 45 -13.03 -3.58 -11.67
CA ASP A 45 -12.76 -2.51 -10.72
C ASP A 45 -11.90 -3.00 -9.54
N GLN A 46 -12.12 -4.24 -9.08
CA GLN A 46 -11.31 -4.82 -8.01
C GLN A 46 -9.86 -4.96 -8.46
N VAL A 47 -9.64 -5.49 -9.68
CA VAL A 47 -8.30 -5.68 -10.25
C VAL A 47 -7.60 -4.34 -10.46
N THR A 48 -8.29 -3.36 -11.05
CA THR A 48 -7.68 -2.04 -11.30
C THR A 48 -7.35 -1.28 -10.02
N GLN A 49 -8.20 -1.35 -8.99
CA GLN A 49 -7.92 -0.76 -7.68
C GLN A 49 -6.76 -1.48 -6.97
N TYR A 50 -6.75 -2.82 -7.01
CA TYR A 50 -5.65 -3.62 -6.46
C TYR A 50 -4.31 -3.29 -7.12
N LEU A 51 -4.26 -3.27 -8.45
CA LEU A 51 -3.03 -2.94 -9.18
C LEU A 51 -2.61 -1.48 -8.99
N SER A 52 -3.55 -0.57 -8.76
CA SER A 52 -3.23 0.81 -8.36
C SER A 52 -2.56 0.85 -6.98
N ALA A 53 -3.03 0.03 -6.03
CA ALA A 53 -2.37 -0.11 -4.72
C ALA A 53 -0.99 -0.76 -4.84
N VAL A 54 -0.81 -1.78 -5.69
CA VAL A 54 0.50 -2.37 -5.99
C VAL A 54 1.47 -1.31 -6.53
N ALA A 55 1.03 -0.46 -7.47
CA ALA A 55 1.86 0.61 -8.01
C ALA A 55 2.29 1.63 -6.94
N LEU A 56 1.40 1.98 -6.00
CA LEU A 56 1.71 2.86 -4.88
C LEU A 56 2.74 2.22 -3.93
N HIS A 57 2.55 0.94 -3.60
CA HIS A 57 3.50 0.18 -2.79
C HIS A 57 4.89 0.11 -3.43
N ASP A 58 4.97 -0.25 -4.71
CA ASP A 58 6.24 -0.38 -5.41
C ASP A 58 6.97 0.99 -5.50
N SER A 59 6.22 2.06 -5.73
CA SER A 59 6.75 3.44 -5.74
C SER A 59 7.24 3.87 -4.35
N ALA A 60 6.48 3.59 -3.29
CA ALA A 60 6.85 3.94 -1.92
C ALA A 60 8.09 3.17 -1.45
N ARG A 61 8.18 1.86 -1.75
CA ARG A 61 9.37 1.07 -1.44
C ARG A 61 10.61 1.62 -2.14
N LYS A 62 10.47 2.00 -3.41
CA LYS A 62 11.57 2.62 -4.16
C LYS A 62 11.98 3.96 -3.54
N ALA A 63 11.03 4.82 -3.19
CA ALA A 63 11.31 6.09 -2.52
C ALA A 63 12.07 5.92 -1.20
N LEU A 64 11.62 4.98 -0.35
CA LEU A 64 12.28 4.69 0.91
C LEU A 64 13.66 4.07 0.72
N GLN A 65 13.84 3.24 -0.31
CA GLN A 65 15.15 2.66 -0.63
C GLN A 65 16.14 3.74 -1.09
N GLU A 66 15.72 4.66 -1.96
CA GLU A 66 16.57 5.76 -2.44
C GLU A 66 16.92 6.76 -1.33
N ALA A 67 16.07 6.88 -0.29
CA ALA A 67 16.31 7.72 0.87
C ALA A 67 17.03 7.02 2.05
N ASP A 68 17.44 5.75 1.88
CA ASP A 68 18.01 4.91 2.93
C ASP A 68 17.12 4.78 4.18
N LEU A 69 15.82 4.61 3.96
CA LEU A 69 14.78 4.46 4.99
C LEU A 69 14.08 3.10 4.94
N ALA A 70 14.43 2.24 3.97
CA ALA A 70 13.76 0.95 3.78
C ALA A 70 13.87 -0.01 4.98
N HIS A 71 14.84 0.19 5.87
CA HIS A 71 15.00 -0.57 7.09
C HIS A 71 14.04 -0.12 8.21
N ALA A 72 13.59 1.13 8.18
CA ALA A 72 12.78 1.72 9.24
C ALA A 72 11.26 1.53 9.01
N PHE A 73 10.86 1.17 7.80
CA PHE A 73 9.45 1.13 7.40
C PHE A 73 9.11 -0.17 6.71
N ASP A 74 7.91 -0.67 7.00
CA ASP A 74 7.27 -1.70 6.20
C ASP A 74 6.16 -1.10 5.35
N VAL A 75 6.12 -1.51 4.07
CA VAL A 75 5.10 -1.09 3.12
C VAL A 75 4.39 -2.33 2.62
N ARG A 76 3.06 -2.36 2.77
CA ARG A 76 2.21 -3.51 2.45
C ARG A 76 1.07 -3.11 1.54
N VAL A 77 0.58 -4.08 0.77
CA VAL A 77 -0.66 -3.96 0.01
C VAL A 77 -1.70 -4.88 0.65
N THR A 78 -2.87 -4.36 0.95
CA THR A 78 -4.00 -5.20 1.39
C THR A 78 -4.45 -6.13 0.25
N GLY A 79 -5.06 -7.28 0.56
CA GLY A 79 -5.55 -8.21 -0.46
C GLY A 79 -6.57 -7.63 -1.46
N ILE A 80 -6.74 -8.30 -2.60
CA ILE A 80 -7.68 -7.90 -3.67
C ILE A 80 -9.16 -7.86 -3.20
N ASP A 81 -9.49 -8.67 -2.19
CA ASP A 81 -10.81 -8.74 -1.54
C ASP A 81 -10.95 -7.84 -0.31
N ALA A 82 -9.89 -7.13 0.06
CA ALA A 82 -9.84 -6.23 1.21
C ALA A 82 -9.92 -4.76 0.72
N PRO A 83 -9.84 -3.76 1.61
CA PRO A 83 -9.74 -2.36 1.21
C PRO A 83 -8.43 -2.14 0.44
N ARG A 84 -8.42 -2.36 -0.89
CA ARG A 84 -7.23 -2.37 -1.78
C ARG A 84 -6.39 -1.10 -1.64
N GLU A 85 -5.45 -1.14 -0.71
CA GLU A 85 -4.67 -0.01 -0.24
C GLU A 85 -3.21 -0.42 -0.12
N ALA A 86 -2.34 0.51 -0.48
CA ALA A 86 -0.97 0.50 0.00
C ALA A 86 -0.94 1.18 1.36
N ARG A 87 -0.30 0.56 2.33
CA ARG A 87 -0.13 1.07 3.69
C ARG A 87 1.35 1.06 4.05
N ILE A 88 1.77 2.04 4.84
CA ILE A 88 3.08 2.13 5.46
C ILE A 88 2.94 2.08 6.97
N GLN A 89 3.92 1.47 7.63
CA GLN A 89 4.01 1.39 9.08
C GLN A 89 5.49 1.49 9.48
N VAL A 90 5.80 2.08 10.63
CA VAL A 90 7.15 1.98 11.19
C VAL A 90 7.41 0.54 11.60
N ALA A 91 8.55 0.01 11.18
CA ALA A 91 9.08 -1.29 11.56
C ALA A 91 10.36 -1.18 12.41
N ALA A 92 10.88 0.03 12.56
CA ALA A 92 12.07 0.32 13.36
C ALA A 92 11.77 0.20 14.87
N ASP A 93 12.72 -0.32 15.64
CA ASP A 93 12.64 -0.26 17.10
C ASP A 93 13.05 1.16 17.56
N LEU A 94 12.18 1.81 18.34
CA LEU A 94 12.42 3.12 18.94
C LEU A 94 13.73 3.16 19.75
N ALA A 95 14.04 2.09 20.48
CA ALA A 95 15.24 2.03 21.32
C ALA A 95 16.54 1.93 20.50
N GLU A 96 16.45 1.42 19.27
CA GLU A 96 17.60 1.13 18.40
C GLU A 96 17.71 2.11 17.23
N THR A 97 16.76 3.03 17.07
CA THR A 97 16.72 3.96 15.94
C THR A 97 17.03 5.39 16.37
N PRO A 98 18.25 5.88 16.09
CA PRO A 98 18.57 7.30 16.22
C PRO A 98 17.59 8.15 15.41
N ASP A 99 17.24 9.32 15.93
CA ASP A 99 16.37 10.30 15.25
C ASP A 99 14.98 9.75 14.88
N TYR A 100 14.43 8.83 15.68
CA TYR A 100 13.10 8.24 15.47
C TYR A 100 12.02 9.31 15.25
N ALA A 101 12.06 10.41 16.01
CA ALA A 101 11.12 11.52 15.89
C ALA A 101 11.11 12.16 14.49
N ASP A 102 12.22 12.10 13.75
CA ASP A 102 12.33 12.67 12.42
C ASP A 102 11.95 11.69 11.30
N LEU A 103 11.76 10.39 11.59
CA LEU A 103 11.49 9.36 10.59
C LEU A 103 10.29 9.68 9.71
N ALA A 104 9.18 10.14 10.31
CA ALA A 104 7.96 10.46 9.57
C ALA A 104 8.19 11.61 8.56
N SER A 105 8.87 12.68 8.99
CA SER A 105 9.22 13.81 8.13
C SER A 105 10.15 13.40 6.97
N ARG A 106 11.14 12.54 7.25
CA ARG A 106 12.07 11.99 6.24
C ARG A 106 11.34 11.10 5.23
N ALA A 107 10.41 10.27 5.68
CA ALA A 107 9.58 9.44 4.79
C ALA A 107 8.73 10.31 3.84
N ARG A 108 8.08 11.36 4.36
CA ARG A 108 7.32 12.29 3.51
C ARG A 108 8.19 13.05 2.52
N ALA A 109 9.39 13.45 2.92
CA ALA A 109 10.35 14.07 2.02
C ALA A 109 10.70 13.11 0.86
N ALA A 110 10.99 11.84 1.16
CA ALA A 110 11.25 10.81 0.16
C ALA A 110 10.06 10.59 -0.80
N PHE A 111 8.82 10.64 -0.28
CA PHE A 111 7.62 10.44 -1.08
C PHE A 111 7.30 11.57 -2.06
N ARG A 112 7.77 12.78 -1.78
CA ARG A 112 7.48 13.96 -2.62
C ARG A 112 7.93 13.77 -4.07
N ASP A 113 9.14 13.24 -4.27
CA ASP A 113 9.74 13.05 -5.60
C ASP A 113 9.04 11.94 -6.40
N PHE A 114 8.30 11.08 -5.70
CA PHE A 114 7.49 10.01 -6.29
C PHE A 114 6.00 10.40 -6.43
N HIS A 115 5.65 11.66 -6.13
CA HIS A 115 4.28 12.15 -6.10
C HIS A 115 3.36 11.31 -5.20
N LEU A 116 3.88 10.92 -4.03
CA LEU A 116 3.14 10.17 -3.01
C LEU A 116 2.90 11.06 -1.79
N THR A 117 1.81 10.80 -1.08
CA THR A 117 1.53 11.40 0.24
C THR A 117 0.83 10.39 1.14
N LEU A 118 0.76 10.73 2.43
CA LEU A 118 0.08 9.97 3.46
C LEU A 118 -1.40 10.41 3.58
N ASP A 119 -2.25 9.48 3.98
CA ASP A 119 -3.69 9.65 4.19
C ASP A 119 -4.15 8.69 5.30
N VAL A 120 -5.31 8.94 5.89
CA VAL A 120 -5.92 8.02 6.85
C VAL A 120 -6.43 6.74 6.15
N THR A 121 -6.40 5.62 6.87
CA THR A 121 -7.00 4.37 6.40
C THR A 121 -8.50 4.55 6.15
N LYS A 122 -9.09 3.79 5.23
CA LYS A 122 -10.55 3.87 4.95
C LYS A 122 -11.43 3.55 6.15
N ASP A 123 -10.90 2.84 7.13
CA ASP A 123 -11.62 2.42 8.33
C ASP A 123 -11.72 3.56 9.36
N LEU A 124 -11.01 4.67 9.14
CA LEU A 124 -11.12 5.90 9.89
C LEU A 124 -12.03 6.91 9.15
N PRO A 125 -12.75 7.78 9.88
CA PRO A 125 -13.60 8.80 9.28
C PRO A 125 -12.81 9.63 8.26
N ARG A 126 -13.28 9.66 7.01
CA ARG A 126 -12.80 10.60 5.98
C ARG A 126 -13.73 11.79 5.97
N GLY A 127 -13.24 12.89 6.52
CA GLY A 127 -13.86 14.19 6.35
C GLY A 127 -12.80 15.17 5.88
N GLU A 128 -13.25 16.26 5.25
CA GLU A 128 -12.58 17.57 5.29
C GLU A 128 -12.49 18.04 6.75
N ASP A 129 -11.85 17.23 7.58
CA ASP A 129 -11.67 17.46 8.99
C ASP A 129 -10.31 18.14 9.06
N ASP A 130 -10.31 19.45 9.31
CA ASP A 130 -9.09 20.27 9.46
C ASP A 130 -8.09 19.69 10.48
N ARG A 131 -8.50 18.64 11.21
CA ARG A 131 -7.71 17.82 12.13
C ARG A 131 -6.80 16.79 11.46
N ILE A 132 -7.09 16.33 10.25
CA ILE A 132 -6.19 15.41 9.51
C ILE A 132 -5.05 16.24 8.93
N THR A 133 -4.11 16.55 9.81
CA THR A 133 -2.91 17.30 9.49
C THR A 133 -1.74 16.36 9.24
N ASP A 134 -0.73 16.92 8.61
CA ASP A 134 0.60 16.31 8.50
C ASP A 134 1.15 15.86 9.87
N ALA A 135 0.90 16.61 10.95
CA ALA A 135 1.33 16.23 12.29
C ALA A 135 0.56 15.02 12.84
N PHE A 136 -0.75 14.95 12.58
CA PHE A 136 -1.58 13.81 12.99
C PHE A 136 -1.15 12.51 12.29
N LEU A 137 -0.84 12.57 10.99
CA LEU A 137 -0.37 11.41 10.23
C LEU A 137 1.04 10.97 10.69
N ASP A 138 1.90 11.91 11.06
CA ASP A 138 3.22 11.60 11.62
C ASP A 138 3.07 10.90 12.97
N GLU A 139 2.21 11.40 13.86
CA GLU A 139 1.92 10.80 15.17
C GLU A 139 1.42 9.36 15.01
N MET A 140 0.40 9.14 14.18
CA MET A 140 -0.09 7.79 13.86
C MET A 140 1.04 6.87 13.36
N LEU A 141 1.88 7.36 12.45
CA LEU A 141 2.96 6.56 11.88
C LEU A 141 4.01 6.19 12.94
N LEU A 142 4.37 7.14 13.81
CA LEU A 142 5.35 6.97 14.89
C LEU A 142 4.81 6.12 16.05
N ASP A 143 3.50 6.07 16.26
CA ASP A 143 2.83 5.14 17.17
C ASP A 143 2.77 3.70 16.60
N GLY A 144 3.28 3.52 15.38
CA GLY A 144 3.29 2.24 14.68
C GLY A 144 1.93 1.89 14.09
N GLU A 145 1.01 2.84 13.93
CA GLU A 145 -0.24 2.59 13.22
C GLU A 145 -0.02 2.57 11.70
N PRO A 146 -0.71 1.68 10.95
CA PRO A 146 -0.65 1.70 9.50
C PRO A 146 -1.30 2.97 8.92
N VAL A 147 -0.54 3.70 8.12
CA VAL A 147 -1.00 4.90 7.40
C VAL A 147 -1.13 4.59 5.91
N ARG A 148 -2.16 5.14 5.25
CA ARG A 148 -2.44 4.85 3.85
C ARG A 148 -1.54 5.69 2.94
N LEU A 149 -1.04 5.07 1.87
CA LEU A 149 -0.34 5.76 0.78
C LEU A 149 -1.34 6.15 -0.32
N VAL A 150 -1.24 7.39 -0.80
CA VAL A 150 -2.04 7.91 -1.92
C VAL A 150 -1.17 8.73 -2.86
N LYS A 151 -1.68 9.00 -4.07
CA LYS A 151 -1.02 9.95 -4.97
C LYS A 151 -1.20 11.37 -4.44
N ALA A 152 -0.14 12.16 -4.48
CA ALA A 152 -0.21 13.59 -4.22
C ALA A 152 -1.01 14.28 -5.33
N THR A 153 -2.04 15.03 -4.94
CA THR A 153 -2.74 15.94 -5.85
C THR A 153 -1.96 17.25 -5.91
N PRO A 154 -1.59 17.77 -7.10
CA PRO A 154 -1.01 19.11 -7.20
C PRO A 154 -1.96 20.13 -6.59
N ARG A 155 -1.47 21.00 -5.70
CA ARG A 155 -2.23 22.20 -5.30
C ARG A 155 -2.29 23.13 -6.50
N THR A 156 -3.48 23.31 -7.07
CA THR A 156 -3.79 24.33 -8.09
C THR A 156 -3.82 25.71 -7.48
#